data_AF-A0A6S6UAZ5-F1
#
_entry.id   AF-A0A6S6UAZ5-F1
#
_cell.length_a   1.000
_cell.length_b   1.000
_cell.length_c   1.000
_cell.angle_alpha   90.00
_cell.angle_beta   90.00
_cell.angle_gamma   90.00
#
_symmetry.space_group_name_H-M   'P 1'
#
loop_
_entity.id
_entity.type
_entity.pdbx_description
1 polymer ?
#
loop_
_entity_poly.entity_id
_entity_poly.type
_entity_poly.pdbx_seq_one_letter_code
_entity_poly.pdbx_strand_id
1 'polypeptide(L)'
;MIKYLMGIVLVLTLFATSVWAEEKPRAVIIFDASGSMWGQIDGVTKLEIARDALKNVVKEWNPNVELGLTAYGHRTKGDCDDIETLIPASKIDKNKMISTVFALNPKGKTPISRAIKKVAKELKYTEEKATIILISDGKETCDPDPCATAKELEAKGIDFITHVIGFNVDKKTDKQLECIASSTGGEYFSAKNATALNSAMKVIAKKVEVVKLKPKPIVKALKNNLEISASEKEGGKWIGAYHSIYKMIDGQVEERIASESSTKKRLGEEQLPVGKYMLKSSYNEFKKETAFEIKAGEVTKIHVVMGETGKLEISASEKEGGKWIGAYHSIYKMIDGQVEERIASESSTKKRLGEEQLPVGKYMLKSSYNEFKKETAFEIKAGEVTKIHVLFGQFMIKAKCDDSAKQVQYEIYASSGQLVYEKKLKCSETLKITLDNGEYTVEAKVGSGTKEMKFTVGGSESKLLLDMTTTTEDLDKEALIQLDSQAVQKENKPMVKDKEDKASNTEDMKEAVKGLEQLGALLGQMSKAVGSENAKDMNEAGAFLNALGGMMDPEKTKEIEEKKKEQNIKADKAFDDMSQELQMFTK
;
A
#
# COMPACT_ATOMS: atom_id res chain seq x y z
N MET A 1 54.46 27.42 -39.22
CA MET A 1 54.46 26.95 -37.81
C MET A 1 54.47 28.18 -36.93
N ILE A 2 53.65 28.24 -35.87
CA ILE A 2 53.31 29.41 -35.01
C ILE A 2 51.99 30.08 -35.43
N LYS A 3 50.86 29.46 -35.09
CA LYS A 3 49.55 30.12 -34.84
C LYS A 3 48.63 29.19 -34.01
N TYR A 4 49.09 28.72 -32.86
CA TYR A 4 48.23 28.11 -31.84
C TYR A 4 48.86 28.30 -30.46
N LEU A 5 48.87 29.55 -29.96
CA LEU A 5 49.27 29.83 -28.58
C LEU A 5 48.63 31.14 -28.09
N MET A 6 47.30 31.24 -28.13
CA MET A 6 46.58 32.37 -27.51
C MET A 6 45.13 31.99 -27.19
N GLY A 7 44.96 30.95 -26.37
CA GLY A 7 43.62 30.47 -26.02
C GLY A 7 43.57 29.60 -24.77
N ILE A 8 44.41 29.86 -23.76
CA ILE A 8 44.33 29.18 -22.45
C ILE A 8 44.74 30.15 -21.32
N VAL A 9 44.08 31.30 -21.16
CA VAL A 9 44.14 32.10 -19.91
C VAL A 9 42.86 32.92 -19.75
N LEU A 10 41.69 32.31 -19.55
CA LEU A 10 40.52 33.01 -18.98
C LEU A 10 39.38 32.09 -18.51
N VAL A 11 39.66 31.00 -17.78
CA VAL A 11 38.59 30.16 -17.17
C VAL A 11 38.94 29.78 -15.73
N LEU A 12 39.42 30.73 -14.92
CA LEU A 12 39.80 30.41 -13.54
C LEU A 12 39.68 31.60 -12.58
N THR A 13 38.46 32.14 -12.43
CA THR A 13 38.04 32.91 -11.24
C THR A 13 36.53 33.16 -11.26
N LEU A 14 35.74 32.09 -11.15
CA LEU A 14 34.41 32.17 -10.52
C LEU A 14 34.53 31.49 -9.17
N PHE A 15 35.23 32.15 -8.24
CA PHE A 15 34.99 31.89 -6.82
C PHE A 15 33.57 32.38 -6.56
N ALA A 16 32.61 31.44 -6.60
CA ALA A 16 31.34 31.62 -5.92
C ALA A 16 31.67 31.82 -4.44
N THR A 17 31.78 33.07 -4.02
CA THR A 17 31.64 33.42 -2.62
C THR A 17 30.21 33.04 -2.26
N SER A 18 30.04 31.86 -1.67
CA SER A 18 28.87 31.59 -0.86
C SER A 18 28.83 32.69 0.18
N VAL A 19 27.99 33.70 -0.04
CA VAL A 19 27.58 34.62 0.99
C VAL A 19 26.82 33.75 1.97
N TRP A 20 27.51 33.28 3.00
CA TRP A 20 26.86 32.72 4.17
C TRP A 20 26.03 33.89 4.73
N ALA A 21 24.71 33.83 4.55
CA ALA A 21 23.82 34.72 5.25
C ALA A 21 24.08 34.48 6.73
N GLU A 22 24.62 35.49 7.41
CA GLU A 22 24.84 35.45 8.85
C GLU A 22 23.47 35.36 9.51
N GLU A 23 23.11 34.16 9.99
CA GLU A 23 21.86 33.91 10.72
C GLU A 23 21.81 34.81 11.96
N LYS A 24 20.85 35.73 11.99
CA LYS A 24 20.69 36.68 13.10
C LYS A 24 19.73 36.09 14.11
N PRO A 25 20.10 36.02 15.40
CA PRO A 25 19.17 35.61 16.45
C PRO A 25 17.93 36.51 16.42
N ARG A 26 16.75 35.92 16.67
CA ARG A 26 15.48 36.65 16.65
C ARG A 26 14.76 36.53 17.96
N ALA A 27 14.16 37.62 18.40
CA ALA A 27 13.29 37.66 19.56
C ALA A 27 11.98 38.38 19.27
N VAL A 28 10.91 37.94 19.92
CA VAL A 28 9.60 38.62 19.91
C VAL A 28 9.17 38.85 21.34
N ILE A 29 8.83 40.10 21.65
CA ILE A 29 8.26 40.46 22.94
C ILE A 29 6.75 40.30 22.84
N ILE A 30 6.15 39.54 23.75
CA ILE A 30 4.71 39.52 23.97
C ILE A 30 4.44 40.39 25.20
N PHE A 31 3.84 41.55 24.95
CA PHE A 31 3.58 42.57 25.96
C PHE A 31 2.13 42.52 26.42
N ASP A 32 1.92 42.25 27.72
CA ASP A 32 0.62 42.35 28.36
C ASP A 32 0.17 43.80 28.45
N ALA A 33 -0.92 44.11 27.76
CA ALA A 33 -1.65 45.36 27.87
C ALA A 33 -3.12 45.06 28.21
N SER A 34 -3.37 44.02 29.00
CA SER A 34 -4.71 43.71 29.50
C SER A 34 -5.13 44.67 30.62
N GLY A 35 -6.44 44.72 30.92
CA GLY A 35 -6.97 45.71 31.87
C GLY A 35 -6.34 45.68 33.27
N SER A 36 -5.74 44.57 33.71
CA SER A 36 -5.02 44.46 34.99
C SER A 36 -3.79 45.37 35.07
N MET A 37 -3.21 45.76 33.94
CA MET A 37 -2.05 46.66 33.86
C MET A 37 -2.33 48.11 34.32
N TRP A 38 -3.60 48.46 34.57
CA TRP A 38 -3.97 49.69 35.28
C TRP A 38 -3.72 49.63 36.79
N GLY A 39 -3.51 48.45 37.35
CA GLY A 39 -3.12 48.29 38.74
C GLY A 39 -1.86 49.08 39.06
N GLN A 40 -1.71 49.49 40.31
CA GLN A 40 -0.59 50.33 40.75
C GLN A 40 0.36 49.59 41.68
N ILE A 41 1.63 49.97 41.61
CA ILE A 41 2.68 49.60 42.55
C ILE A 41 3.33 50.91 42.99
N ASP A 42 3.31 51.19 44.29
CA ASP A 42 3.88 52.42 44.86
C ASP A 42 3.38 53.71 44.18
N GLY A 43 2.09 53.74 43.79
CA GLY A 43 1.44 54.89 43.17
C GLY A 43 1.66 55.05 41.66
N VAL A 44 2.44 54.17 41.02
CA VAL A 44 2.69 54.17 39.56
C VAL A 44 1.97 52.99 38.92
N THR A 45 1.41 53.18 37.72
CA THR A 45 0.71 52.08 37.04
C THR A 45 1.69 50.99 36.59
N LYS A 46 1.25 49.74 36.62
CA LYS A 46 2.03 48.60 36.11
C LYS A 46 2.44 48.81 34.66
N LEU A 47 1.56 49.36 33.83
CA LEU A 47 1.85 49.73 32.45
C LEU A 47 3.04 50.69 32.32
N GLU A 48 3.05 51.77 33.10
CA GLU A 48 4.14 52.75 33.09
C GLU A 48 5.46 52.09 33.47
N ILE A 49 5.46 51.28 34.53
CA ILE A 49 6.64 50.52 34.98
C ILE A 49 7.15 49.58 33.87
N ALA A 50 6.24 48.86 33.20
CA ALA A 50 6.59 47.94 32.12
C ALA A 50 7.11 48.66 30.87
N ARG A 51 6.52 49.81 30.50
CA ARG A 51 7.00 50.68 29.41
C ARG A 51 8.40 51.19 29.68
N ASP A 52 8.67 51.67 30.89
CA ASP A 52 9.98 52.18 31.26
C ASP A 52 11.04 51.08 31.28
N ALA A 53 10.69 49.89 31.82
CA ALA A 53 11.58 48.74 31.79
C ALA A 53 11.93 48.31 30.36
N LEU A 54 10.93 48.25 29.49
CA LEU A 54 11.14 47.90 28.09
C LEU A 54 11.97 48.95 27.35
N LYS A 55 11.68 50.25 27.56
CA LYS A 55 12.44 51.36 26.98
C LYS A 55 13.93 51.28 27.34
N ASN A 56 14.24 50.97 28.59
CA ASN A 56 15.63 50.83 29.04
C ASN A 56 16.35 49.69 28.31
N VAL A 57 15.68 48.55 28.16
CA VAL A 57 16.24 47.40 27.41
C VAL A 57 16.37 47.70 25.92
N VAL A 58 15.35 48.28 25.27
CA VAL A 58 15.38 48.59 23.84
C VAL A 58 16.49 49.58 23.49
N LYS A 59 16.77 50.55 24.36
CA LYS A 59 17.90 51.49 24.18
C LYS A 59 19.24 50.77 24.11
N GLU A 60 19.45 49.77 24.96
CA GLU A 60 20.69 49.00 25.05
C GLU A 60 20.72 47.79 24.09
N TRP A 61 19.60 47.46 23.45
CA TRP A 61 19.45 46.26 22.61
C TRP A 61 20.49 46.18 21.49
N ASN A 62 21.09 45.00 21.35
CA ASN A 62 22.02 44.68 20.27
C ASN A 62 21.33 44.77 18.88
N PRO A 63 21.78 45.66 17.97
CA PRO A 63 21.16 45.83 16.66
C PRO A 63 21.33 44.64 15.71
N ASN A 64 22.16 43.64 16.06
CA ASN A 64 22.35 42.41 15.31
C ASN A 64 21.33 41.31 15.66
N VAL A 65 20.52 41.52 16.71
CA VAL A 65 19.41 40.64 17.08
C VAL A 65 18.11 41.26 16.58
N GLU A 66 17.36 40.52 15.76
CA GLU A 66 16.05 40.98 15.28
C GLU A 66 15.06 41.00 16.44
N LEU A 67 14.23 42.05 16.51
CA LEU A 67 13.28 42.24 17.58
C LEU A 67 11.89 42.58 17.05
N GLY A 68 10.92 41.76 17.40
CA GLY A 68 9.50 41.99 17.17
C GLY A 68 8.74 42.35 18.44
N LEU A 69 7.53 42.89 18.26
CA LEU A 69 6.59 43.22 19.32
C LEU A 69 5.19 42.74 18.96
N THR A 70 4.63 41.94 19.84
CA THR A 70 3.22 41.56 19.87
C THR A 70 2.62 42.05 21.18
N ALA A 71 1.40 42.58 21.16
CA ALA A 71 0.67 42.93 22.37
C ALA A 71 -0.71 42.30 22.37
N TYR A 72 -1.27 42.07 23.55
CA TYR A 72 -2.66 41.63 23.70
C TYR A 72 -3.44 42.51 24.67
N GLY A 73 -4.76 42.54 24.49
CA GLY A 73 -5.70 43.22 25.38
C GLY A 73 -5.69 44.75 25.28
N HIS A 74 -5.09 45.35 24.26
CA HIS A 74 -4.90 46.81 24.19
C HIS A 74 -5.96 47.57 23.38
N ARG A 75 -6.94 46.90 22.75
CA ARG A 75 -7.92 47.55 21.84
C ARG A 75 -9.37 47.27 22.20
N THR A 76 -9.70 46.05 22.60
CA THR A 76 -11.10 45.61 22.75
C THR A 76 -11.35 44.99 24.12
N LYS A 77 -12.36 45.50 24.84
CA LYS A 77 -12.72 44.99 26.17
C LYS A 77 -13.41 43.63 26.03
N GLY A 78 -12.97 42.64 26.78
CA GLY A 78 -13.62 41.31 26.85
C GLY A 78 -13.29 40.36 25.71
N ASP A 79 -12.53 40.81 24.70
CA ASP A 79 -12.14 40.04 23.52
C ASP A 79 -10.89 39.20 23.79
N CYS A 80 -10.95 37.91 23.46
CA CYS A 80 -9.84 36.97 23.59
C CYS A 80 -8.97 36.87 22.34
N ASP A 81 -9.44 37.43 21.22
CA ASP A 81 -8.70 37.48 19.96
C ASP A 81 -8.01 38.84 19.75
N ASP A 82 -8.07 39.73 20.76
CA ASP A 82 -7.36 41.01 20.76
C ASP A 82 -5.84 40.81 20.97
N ILE A 83 -5.19 40.30 19.93
CA ILE A 83 -3.75 40.05 19.86
C ILE A 83 -3.24 40.66 18.55
N GLU A 84 -2.24 41.52 18.63
CA GLU A 84 -1.69 42.23 17.49
C GLU A 84 -0.18 42.13 17.43
N THR A 85 0.34 41.72 16.27
CA THR A 85 1.75 41.88 15.93
C THR A 85 1.97 43.32 15.47
N LEU A 86 2.43 44.17 16.39
CA LEU A 86 2.62 45.60 16.16
C LEU A 86 3.90 45.89 15.37
N ILE A 87 4.94 45.09 15.63
CA ILE A 87 6.22 45.16 14.94
C ILE A 87 6.64 43.72 14.61
N PRO A 88 6.69 43.33 13.34
CA PRO A 88 7.26 42.05 12.93
C PRO A 88 8.73 41.94 13.34
N ALA A 89 9.18 40.73 13.69
CA ALA A 89 10.60 40.48 13.97
C ALA A 89 11.44 40.87 12.75
N SER A 90 12.33 41.85 12.96
CA SER A 90 13.20 42.41 11.94
C SER A 90 14.32 43.21 12.61
N LYS A 91 15.23 43.77 11.81
CA LYS A 91 16.24 44.72 12.30
C LYS A 91 15.55 45.83 13.10
N ILE A 92 15.97 45.99 14.36
CA ILE A 92 15.31 46.86 15.31
C ILE A 92 15.37 48.35 14.91
N ASP A 93 14.20 48.99 14.88
CA ASP A 93 14.05 50.45 14.98
C ASP A 93 13.69 50.79 16.43
N LYS A 94 14.70 51.23 17.21
CA LYS A 94 14.56 51.50 18.64
C LYS A 94 13.51 52.57 18.93
N ASN A 95 13.43 53.61 18.09
CA ASN A 95 12.49 54.71 18.31
C ASN A 95 11.06 54.28 18.02
N LYS A 96 10.85 53.54 16.91
CA LYS A 96 9.55 52.98 16.57
C LYS A 96 9.06 51.99 17.62
N MET A 97 9.94 51.13 18.13
CA MET A 97 9.62 50.18 19.21
C MET A 97 9.15 50.91 20.47
N ILE A 98 9.91 51.91 20.92
CA ILE A 98 9.56 52.70 22.11
C ILE A 98 8.24 53.44 21.90
N SER A 99 8.06 54.17 20.78
CA SER A 99 6.83 54.94 20.56
C SER A 99 5.59 54.05 20.46
N THR A 100 5.72 52.86 19.85
CA THR A 100 4.62 51.89 19.73
C THR A 100 4.15 51.40 21.10
N VAL A 101 5.08 51.06 22.00
CA VAL A 101 4.74 50.56 23.34
C VAL A 101 4.14 51.66 24.22
N PHE A 102 4.63 52.89 24.07
CA PHE A 102 4.08 54.05 24.77
C PHE A 102 2.66 54.43 24.29
N ALA A 103 2.25 53.98 23.10
CA ALA A 103 0.89 54.18 22.59
C ALA A 103 -0.13 53.13 23.08
N LEU A 104 0.31 52.00 23.64
CA LEU A 104 -0.58 50.89 24.05
C LEU A 104 -1.45 51.27 25.24
N ASN A 105 -2.75 51.02 25.18
CA ASN A 105 -3.65 51.39 26.27
C ASN A 105 -4.36 50.16 26.84
N PRO A 106 -4.30 49.88 28.16
CA PRO A 106 -4.84 48.63 28.67
C PRO A 106 -6.37 48.59 28.69
N LYS A 107 -6.98 47.50 28.19
CA LYS A 107 -8.45 47.46 28.00
C LYS A 107 -9.11 46.09 28.11
N GLY A 108 -8.45 45.05 27.62
CA GLY A 108 -9.00 43.74 27.27
C GLY A 108 -8.61 42.63 28.24
N LYS A 109 -8.81 41.39 27.78
CA LYS A 109 -8.45 40.16 28.49
C LYS A 109 -6.97 39.80 28.32
N THR A 110 -6.57 38.70 28.93
CA THR A 110 -5.18 38.20 29.00
C THR A 110 -5.05 36.85 28.25
N PRO A 111 -5.13 36.82 26.90
CA PRO A 111 -5.09 35.59 26.10
C PRO A 111 -3.65 35.08 25.84
N ILE A 112 -2.96 34.66 26.89
CA ILE A 112 -1.55 34.23 26.84
C ILE A 112 -1.36 33.07 25.85
N SER A 113 -2.22 32.05 25.94
CA SER A 113 -2.16 30.83 25.14
C SER A 113 -2.23 31.14 23.65
N ARG A 114 -3.22 31.95 23.24
CA ARG A 114 -3.40 32.36 21.84
C ARG A 114 -2.26 33.27 21.37
N ALA A 115 -1.75 34.15 22.23
CA ALA A 115 -0.63 35.03 21.87
C ALA A 115 0.64 34.23 21.58
N ILE A 116 0.97 33.25 22.44
CA ILE A 116 2.10 32.35 22.21
C ILE A 116 1.89 31.54 20.92
N LYS A 117 0.69 30.97 20.69
CA LYS A 117 0.37 30.23 19.46
C LYS A 117 0.54 31.08 18.20
N LYS A 118 0.07 32.34 18.22
CA LYS A 118 0.20 33.27 17.09
C LYS A 118 1.67 33.58 16.79
N VAL A 119 2.44 33.96 17.81
CA VAL A 119 3.86 34.28 17.65
C VAL A 119 4.66 33.05 17.22
N ALA A 120 4.44 31.89 17.85
CA ALA A 120 5.09 30.63 17.47
C ALA A 120 4.79 30.24 16.01
N LYS A 121 3.56 30.46 15.53
CA LYS A 121 3.18 30.22 14.14
C LYS A 121 3.89 31.19 13.18
N GLU A 122 3.94 32.48 13.52
CA GLU A 122 4.65 33.50 12.72
C GLU A 122 6.15 33.18 12.62
N LEU A 123 6.74 32.66 13.69
CA LEU A 123 8.13 32.23 13.75
C LEU A 123 8.39 30.92 12.99
N LYS A 124 7.44 29.96 12.97
CA LYS A 124 7.58 28.67 12.25
C LYS A 124 7.79 28.83 10.74
N TYR A 125 7.32 29.92 10.13
CA TYR A 125 7.55 30.19 8.70
C TYR A 125 9.01 30.50 8.36
N THR A 126 9.88 30.52 9.36
CA THR A 126 11.29 30.78 9.22
C THR A 126 12.04 29.71 9.99
N GLU A 127 12.89 28.92 9.33
CA GLU A 127 13.51 27.70 9.87
C GLU A 127 14.54 27.94 11.02
N GLU A 128 14.44 29.07 11.73
CA GLU A 128 15.42 29.58 12.68
C GLU A 128 14.92 29.55 14.13
N LYS A 129 15.86 29.35 15.07
CA LYS A 129 15.60 29.39 16.51
C LYS A 129 15.15 30.79 16.93
N ALA A 130 13.96 30.87 17.51
CA ALA A 130 13.37 32.14 17.93
C ALA A 130 13.12 32.19 19.44
N THR A 131 13.28 33.37 20.04
CA THR A 131 13.04 33.58 21.47
C THR A 131 11.77 34.41 21.68
N ILE A 132 10.84 33.90 22.48
CA ILE A 132 9.68 34.66 22.95
C ILE A 132 10.03 35.23 24.33
N ILE A 133 9.76 36.51 24.54
CA ILE A 133 9.85 37.18 25.84
C ILE A 133 8.44 37.59 26.23
N LEU A 134 7.80 36.80 27.09
CA LEU A 134 6.47 37.10 27.62
C LEU A 134 6.59 37.96 28.87
N ILE A 135 5.95 39.12 28.87
CA ILE A 135 5.78 39.97 30.05
C ILE A 135 4.29 39.96 30.37
N SER A 136 3.89 39.42 31.53
CA SER A 136 2.48 39.38 31.92
C SER A 136 2.27 39.66 33.40
N ASP A 137 1.21 40.41 33.71
CA ASP A 137 0.79 40.77 35.06
C ASP A 137 -0.47 40.04 35.54
N GLY A 138 -0.96 39.11 34.72
CA GLY A 138 -2.28 38.52 34.88
C GLY A 138 -2.27 37.01 34.70
N LYS A 139 -3.29 36.39 35.28
CA LYS A 139 -3.66 35.00 34.98
C LYS A 139 -4.27 34.95 33.59
N GLU A 140 -4.04 33.86 32.87
CA GLU A 140 -4.81 33.52 31.67
C GLU A 140 -6.33 33.60 31.96
N THR A 141 -7.06 34.34 31.11
CA THR A 141 -8.51 34.59 31.27
C THR A 141 -9.35 34.13 30.08
N CYS A 142 -8.72 33.62 29.02
CA CYS A 142 -9.40 33.22 27.80
C CYS A 142 -9.41 31.72 27.59
N ASP A 143 -8.31 31.05 27.89
CA ASP A 143 -8.15 29.62 27.67
C ASP A 143 -7.83 28.87 28.98
N PRO A 144 -8.18 27.58 29.09
CA PRO A 144 -8.11 26.88 30.37
C PRO A 144 -6.68 26.59 30.85
N ASP A 145 -5.72 26.35 29.95
CA ASP A 145 -4.34 25.99 30.32
C ASP A 145 -3.27 26.51 29.33
N PRO A 146 -2.55 27.58 29.69
CA PRO A 146 -1.45 28.11 28.88
C PRO A 146 -0.19 27.24 28.96
N CYS A 147 -0.01 26.42 30.01
CA CYS A 147 1.11 25.50 30.08
C CYS A 147 0.92 24.31 29.13
N ALA A 148 -0.29 23.75 29.06
CA ALA A 148 -0.61 22.73 28.06
C ALA A 148 -0.35 23.25 26.64
N THR A 149 -0.69 24.51 26.37
CA THR A 149 -0.38 25.17 25.09
C THR A 149 1.13 25.21 24.80
N ALA A 150 1.95 25.56 25.79
CA ALA A 150 3.40 25.59 25.61
C ALA A 150 3.97 24.20 25.28
N LYS A 151 3.51 23.15 25.98
CA LYS A 151 3.90 21.75 25.71
C LYS A 151 3.42 21.26 24.35
N GLU A 152 2.21 21.63 23.95
CA GLU A 152 1.67 21.30 22.63
C GLU A 152 2.55 21.87 21.50
N LEU A 153 3.01 23.11 21.66
CA LEU A 153 3.85 23.78 20.66
C LEU A 153 5.27 23.20 20.60
N GLU A 154 5.84 22.82 21.74
CA GLU A 154 7.12 22.10 21.82
C GLU A 154 7.02 20.71 21.17
N ALA A 155 5.96 19.94 21.49
CA ALA A 155 5.70 18.63 20.90
C ALA A 155 5.51 18.68 19.37
N LYS A 156 4.98 19.80 18.84
CA LYS A 156 4.85 20.06 17.40
C LYS A 156 6.18 20.43 16.70
N GLY A 157 7.29 20.38 17.42
CA GLY A 157 8.64 20.62 16.88
C GLY A 157 8.89 22.07 16.47
N ILE A 158 8.18 23.03 17.06
CA ILE A 158 8.47 24.45 16.84
C ILE A 158 9.64 24.81 17.76
N ASP A 159 10.82 25.06 17.18
CA ASP A 159 12.08 25.31 17.91
C ASP A 159 12.13 26.78 18.43
N PHE A 160 11.37 27.05 19.50
CA PHE A 160 11.38 28.34 20.18
C PHE A 160 11.54 28.19 21.70
N ILE A 161 12.16 29.20 22.31
CA ILE A 161 12.33 29.30 23.77
C ILE A 161 11.44 30.43 24.27
N THR A 162 10.64 30.21 25.32
CA THR A 162 9.85 31.28 25.94
C THR A 162 10.41 31.65 27.30
N HIS A 163 11.05 32.81 27.40
CA HIS A 163 11.31 33.43 28.70
C HIS A 163 10.07 34.17 29.17
N VAL A 164 9.74 34.03 30.46
CA VAL A 164 8.51 34.61 31.03
C VAL A 164 8.85 35.48 32.23
N ILE A 165 8.34 36.70 32.25
CA ILE A 165 8.37 37.58 33.41
C ILE A 165 6.96 37.72 33.96
N GLY A 166 6.74 37.17 35.16
CA GLY A 166 5.53 37.40 35.93
C GLY A 166 5.62 38.72 36.70
N PHE A 167 4.89 39.74 36.27
CA PHE A 167 4.97 41.09 36.83
C PHE A 167 3.87 41.34 37.87
N ASN A 168 4.26 41.39 39.14
CA ASN A 168 3.39 41.61 40.29
C ASN A 168 2.14 40.69 40.28
N VAL A 169 2.38 39.39 40.16
CA VAL A 169 1.35 38.34 40.14
C VAL A 169 1.34 37.51 41.43
N ASP A 170 0.24 36.80 41.69
CA ASP A 170 0.11 35.90 42.84
C ASP A 170 0.86 34.57 42.66
N LYS A 171 0.99 33.78 43.73
CA LYS A 171 1.72 32.49 43.71
C LYS A 171 1.13 31.45 42.76
N LYS A 172 -0.18 31.50 42.48
CA LYS A 172 -0.84 30.54 41.59
C LYS A 172 -0.51 30.86 40.13
N THR A 173 -0.51 32.15 39.82
CA THR A 173 -0.14 32.70 38.52
C THR A 173 1.36 32.55 38.27
N ASP A 174 2.21 32.77 39.28
CA ASP A 174 3.66 32.51 39.22
C ASP A 174 3.92 31.07 38.71
N LYS A 175 3.27 30.05 39.31
CA LYS A 175 3.42 28.64 38.88
C LYS A 175 2.96 28.38 37.44
N GLN A 176 1.86 29.01 37.03
CA GLN A 176 1.33 28.85 35.67
C GLN A 176 2.30 29.42 34.63
N LEU A 177 2.84 30.62 34.88
CA LEU A 177 3.81 31.30 34.03
C LEU A 177 5.17 30.58 34.02
N GLU A 178 5.59 30.03 35.16
CA GLU A 178 6.80 29.20 35.27
C GLU A 178 6.69 27.91 34.46
N CYS A 179 5.50 27.31 34.43
CA CYS A 179 5.23 26.12 33.63
C CYS A 179 5.39 26.39 32.12
N ILE A 180 4.97 27.58 31.65
CA ILE A 180 5.17 27.99 30.24
C ILE A 180 6.66 28.08 29.92
N ALA A 181 7.43 28.77 30.76
CA ALA A 181 8.86 28.95 30.53
C ALA A 181 9.60 27.60 30.52
N SER A 182 9.42 26.80 31.57
CA SER A 182 10.08 25.50 31.72
C SER A 182 9.70 24.51 30.61
N SER A 183 8.45 24.52 30.13
CA SER A 183 8.00 23.63 29.04
C SER A 183 8.65 23.94 27.68
N THR A 184 9.27 25.11 27.52
CA THR A 184 9.97 25.51 26.29
C THR A 184 11.48 25.65 26.48
N GLY A 185 12.01 25.19 27.63
CA GLY A 185 13.43 25.35 28.00
C GLY A 185 13.84 26.79 28.32
N GLY A 186 12.87 27.68 28.53
CA GLY A 186 13.09 29.06 28.93
C GLY A 186 13.18 29.24 30.45
N GLU A 187 13.30 30.49 30.86
CA GLU A 187 13.44 30.86 32.27
C GLU A 187 12.30 31.76 32.70
N TYR A 188 11.88 31.56 33.95
CA TYR A 188 10.85 32.33 34.60
C TYR A 188 11.46 33.31 35.60
N PHE A 189 10.99 34.56 35.57
CA PHE A 189 11.40 35.61 36.48
C PHE A 189 10.17 36.20 37.17
N SER A 190 10.13 36.14 38.50
CA SER A 190 9.10 36.85 39.27
C SER A 190 9.57 38.27 39.57
N ALA A 191 8.83 39.27 39.08
CA ALA A 191 9.14 40.68 39.27
C ALA A 191 8.05 41.34 40.09
N LYS A 192 8.29 41.62 41.39
CA LYS A 192 7.27 42.21 42.27
C LYS A 192 7.21 43.75 42.20
N ASN A 193 8.20 44.40 41.59
CA ASN A 193 8.29 45.87 41.48
C ASN A 193 9.13 46.29 40.25
N ALA A 194 9.24 47.60 40.03
CA ALA A 194 9.96 48.19 38.90
C ALA A 194 11.44 47.76 38.82
N THR A 195 12.15 47.72 39.96
CA THR A 195 13.56 47.33 40.02
C THR A 195 13.76 45.87 39.60
N ALA A 196 12.89 44.98 40.08
CA ALA A 196 12.92 43.56 39.73
C ALA A 196 12.58 43.35 38.24
N LEU A 197 11.59 44.07 37.70
CA LEU A 197 11.22 43.99 36.29
C LEU A 197 12.35 44.44 35.36
N ASN A 198 12.98 45.59 35.67
CA ASN A 198 14.14 46.08 34.92
C ASN A 198 15.30 45.07 34.95
N SER A 199 15.59 44.49 36.12
CA SER A 199 16.65 43.49 36.27
C SER A 199 16.36 42.23 35.45
N ALA A 200 15.14 41.69 35.53
CA ALA A 200 14.73 40.52 34.76
C ALA A 200 14.82 40.77 33.24
N MET A 201 14.30 41.91 32.77
CA MET A 201 14.37 42.32 31.37
C MET A 201 15.82 42.43 30.87
N LYS A 202 16.73 43.01 31.67
CA LYS A 202 18.17 43.09 31.33
C LYS A 202 18.84 41.72 31.27
N VAL A 203 18.50 40.81 32.18
CA VAL A 203 19.03 39.44 32.19
C VAL A 203 18.56 38.69 30.94
N ILE A 204 17.27 38.77 30.61
CA ILE A 204 16.71 38.14 29.41
C ILE A 204 17.34 38.73 28.15
N ALA A 205 17.42 40.06 28.02
CA ALA A 205 18.03 40.72 26.88
C ALA A 205 19.47 40.23 26.66
N LYS A 206 20.28 40.19 27.72
CA LYS A 206 21.63 39.61 27.66
C LYS A 206 21.62 38.14 27.27
N LYS A 207 20.67 37.33 27.74
CA LYS A 207 20.56 35.91 27.35
C LYS A 207 20.23 35.78 25.87
N VAL A 208 19.31 36.58 25.34
CA VAL A 208 19.00 36.64 23.92
C VAL A 208 20.22 37.05 23.10
N GLU A 209 21.01 38.02 23.58
CA GLU A 209 22.27 38.45 22.95
C GLU A 209 23.41 37.40 23.08
N VAL A 210 23.40 36.63 24.16
CA VAL A 210 24.35 35.53 24.46
C VAL A 210 23.89 34.21 23.85
N VAL A 211 22.74 34.18 23.17
CA VAL A 211 22.55 33.32 21.98
C VAL A 211 23.45 33.86 20.84
N LYS A 212 24.72 34.14 21.14
CA LYS A 212 25.79 33.60 20.30
C LYS A 212 25.39 32.15 20.10
N LEU A 213 25.26 31.74 18.85
CA LEU A 213 25.51 30.37 18.45
C LEU A 213 26.63 29.90 19.39
N LYS A 214 26.33 29.07 20.40
CA LYS A 214 27.33 28.12 20.84
C LYS A 214 27.78 27.57 19.50
N PRO A 215 29.06 27.72 19.08
CA PRO A 215 29.49 26.99 17.92
C PRO A 215 28.98 25.59 18.23
N LYS A 216 28.03 25.12 17.41
CA LYS A 216 27.66 23.71 17.39
C LYS A 216 29.01 23.06 17.55
N PRO A 217 29.25 22.17 18.54
CA PRO A 217 30.51 21.43 18.55
C PRO A 217 30.74 21.10 17.09
N ILE A 218 31.92 21.42 16.55
CA ILE A 218 32.23 21.07 15.18
C ILE A 218 32.29 19.53 15.21
N VAL A 219 31.14 18.87 15.38
CA VAL A 219 30.77 17.67 14.68
C VAL A 219 30.85 18.16 13.26
N LYS A 220 32.08 18.07 12.75
CA LYS A 220 32.42 18.05 11.34
C LYS A 220 31.16 17.60 10.64
N ALA A 221 30.47 18.53 9.96
CA ALA A 221 29.15 18.27 9.39
C ALA A 221 29.26 16.90 8.75
N LEU A 222 28.62 15.91 9.37
CA LEU A 222 28.77 14.55 8.92
C LEU A 222 28.22 14.63 7.51
N LYS A 223 29.08 14.32 6.53
CA LYS A 223 28.74 14.49 5.12
C LYS A 223 27.36 13.86 4.85
N ASN A 224 27.07 12.78 5.57
CA ASN A 224 25.79 12.11 5.70
C ASN A 224 25.53 11.76 7.18
N ASN A 225 24.30 11.95 7.69
CA ASN A 225 23.90 11.56 9.06
C ASN A 225 22.90 10.39 9.09
N LEU A 226 22.57 9.85 7.91
CA LEU A 226 21.82 8.62 7.73
C LEU A 226 22.64 7.66 6.87
N GLU A 227 22.77 6.41 7.32
CA GLU A 227 23.34 5.30 6.57
C GLU A 227 22.29 4.18 6.48
N ILE A 228 22.05 3.68 5.27
CA ILE A 228 21.03 2.69 4.98
C ILE A 228 21.66 1.51 4.24
N SER A 229 21.37 0.31 4.72
CA SER A 229 21.69 -0.94 4.05
C SER A 229 20.47 -1.84 4.02
N ALA A 230 20.46 -2.78 3.09
CA ALA A 230 19.45 -3.82 3.03
C ALA A 230 20.09 -5.20 2.85
N SER A 231 19.42 -6.23 3.32
CA SER A 231 19.76 -7.64 3.09
C SER A 231 18.48 -8.47 2.94
N GLU A 232 18.62 -9.69 2.46
CA GLU A 232 17.50 -10.63 2.38
C GLU A 232 17.15 -11.25 3.73
N LYS A 233 18.14 -11.41 4.61
CA LYS A 233 18.03 -11.98 5.95
C LYS A 233 18.97 -11.29 6.92
N GLU A 234 18.63 -11.34 8.20
CA GLU A 234 19.46 -10.79 9.28
C GLU A 234 20.92 -11.29 9.18
N GLY A 235 21.88 -10.37 9.23
CA GLY A 235 23.31 -10.68 9.09
C GLY A 235 23.76 -11.14 7.68
N GLY A 236 22.86 -11.11 6.68
CA GLY A 236 23.16 -11.48 5.30
C GLY A 236 24.04 -10.47 4.56
N LYS A 237 24.50 -10.85 3.36
CA LYS A 237 25.21 -9.93 2.46
C LYS A 237 24.26 -8.82 2.01
N TRP A 238 24.83 -7.63 1.79
CA TRP A 238 24.03 -6.50 1.31
C TRP A 238 23.49 -6.76 -0.10
N ILE A 239 22.27 -6.29 -0.31
CA ILE A 239 21.59 -6.27 -1.61
C ILE A 239 21.46 -4.84 -2.11
N GLY A 240 21.06 -4.69 -3.37
CA GLY A 240 20.66 -3.38 -3.90
C GLY A 240 19.19 -3.14 -3.61
N ALA A 241 18.87 -2.07 -2.89
CA ALA A 241 17.49 -1.70 -2.58
C ALA A 241 17.29 -0.19 -2.77
N TYR A 242 16.07 0.19 -3.15
CA TYR A 242 15.67 1.58 -3.27
C TYR A 242 14.95 2.02 -2.01
N HIS A 243 15.22 3.24 -1.56
CA HIS A 243 14.72 3.77 -0.31
C HIS A 243 14.11 5.14 -0.54
N SER A 244 12.83 5.29 -0.23
CA SER A 244 12.15 6.59 -0.19
C SER A 244 11.98 7.03 1.26
N ILE A 245 12.38 8.27 1.56
CA ILE A 245 12.36 8.82 2.91
C ILE A 245 11.24 9.86 2.98
N TYR A 246 10.33 9.68 3.92
CA TYR A 246 9.20 10.56 4.16
C TYR A 246 9.32 11.22 5.52
N LYS A 247 8.96 12.50 5.60
CA LYS A 247 8.87 13.21 6.88
C LYS A 247 7.65 12.71 7.65
N MET A 248 7.79 12.58 8.98
CA MET A 248 6.65 12.32 9.86
C MET A 248 6.35 13.53 10.74
N ILE A 249 5.08 13.93 10.79
CA ILE A 249 4.56 14.99 11.67
C ILE A 249 3.37 14.40 12.42
N ASP A 250 3.36 14.54 13.75
CA ASP A 250 2.28 14.02 14.62
C ASP A 250 1.94 12.53 14.39
N GLY A 251 2.94 11.72 14.01
CA GLY A 251 2.79 10.29 13.73
C GLY A 251 2.22 9.96 12.35
N GLN A 252 1.92 10.96 11.52
CA GLN A 252 1.45 10.78 10.15
C GLN A 252 2.58 10.94 9.13
N VAL A 253 2.52 10.16 8.05
CA VAL A 253 3.46 10.23 6.93
C VAL A 253 3.02 11.37 6.01
N GLU A 254 3.90 12.36 5.84
CA GLU A 254 3.67 13.55 5.03
C GLU A 254 4.32 13.37 3.64
N GLU A 255 5.13 14.34 3.21
CA GLU A 255 5.79 14.32 1.92
C GLU A 255 7.08 13.49 1.89
N ARG A 256 7.43 13.04 0.68
CA ARG A 256 8.73 12.41 0.40
C ARG A 256 9.79 13.50 0.27
N ILE A 257 10.79 13.46 1.14
CA ILE A 257 11.84 14.49 1.19
C ILE A 257 13.14 14.06 0.51
N ALA A 258 13.39 12.76 0.41
CA ALA A 258 14.60 12.23 -0.18
C ALA A 258 14.37 10.83 -0.74
N SER A 259 15.27 10.39 -1.61
CA SER A 259 15.30 9.02 -2.10
C SER A 259 16.73 8.61 -2.38
N GLU A 260 17.10 7.42 -1.93
CA GLU A 260 18.47 6.92 -2.01
C GLU A 260 18.47 5.42 -2.33
N SER A 261 19.57 4.91 -2.88
CA SER A 261 19.77 3.49 -3.13
C SER A 261 20.94 2.95 -2.33
N SER A 262 20.73 1.82 -1.65
CA SER A 262 21.84 1.00 -1.15
C SER A 262 22.22 -0.04 -2.21
N THR A 263 23.45 -0.52 -2.16
CA THR A 263 23.97 -1.54 -3.10
C THR A 263 24.71 -2.64 -2.34
N LYS A 264 25.07 -3.70 -3.05
CA LYS A 264 25.87 -4.82 -2.50
C LYS A 264 27.22 -4.41 -1.90
N LYS A 265 27.72 -3.20 -2.20
CA LYS A 265 29.05 -2.73 -1.77
C LYS A 265 29.07 -1.30 -1.19
N ARG A 266 27.92 -0.61 -1.19
CA ARG A 266 27.83 0.80 -0.79
C ARG A 266 26.52 1.02 -0.03
N LEU A 267 26.62 1.74 1.08
CA LEU A 267 25.49 2.24 1.83
C LEU A 267 24.73 3.29 1.00
N GLY A 268 23.41 3.35 1.19
CA GLY A 268 22.67 4.57 0.91
C GLY A 268 23.03 5.58 1.99
N GLU A 269 23.42 6.78 1.62
CA GLU A 269 23.86 7.78 2.59
C GLU A 269 23.15 9.10 2.31
N GLU A 270 22.54 9.69 3.32
CA GLU A 270 21.77 10.92 3.16
C GLU A 270 22.03 11.88 4.32
N GLN A 271 21.85 13.17 4.06
CA GLN A 271 21.87 14.21 5.08
C GLN A 271 20.45 14.73 5.31
N LEU A 272 19.90 14.44 6.49
CA LEU A 272 18.56 14.85 6.88
C LEU A 272 18.59 15.81 8.08
N PRO A 273 17.61 16.72 8.20
CA PRO A 273 17.38 17.45 9.45
C PRO A 273 17.11 16.51 10.63
N VAL A 274 17.24 17.04 11.86
CA VAL A 274 16.83 16.33 13.07
C VAL A 274 15.31 16.19 13.05
N GLY A 275 14.80 14.99 13.37
CA GLY A 275 13.36 14.73 13.33
C GLY A 275 13.02 13.25 13.16
N LYS A 276 11.72 12.98 13.01
CA LYS A 276 11.17 11.63 12.81
C LYS A 276 10.78 11.41 11.35
N TYR A 277 11.06 10.22 10.85
CA TYR A 277 10.94 9.85 9.44
C TYR A 277 10.39 8.45 9.25
N MET A 278 9.77 8.22 8.10
CA MET A 278 9.38 6.89 7.62
C MET A 278 10.24 6.51 6.43
N LEU A 279 10.97 5.40 6.55
CA LEU A 279 11.72 4.80 5.46
C LEU A 279 10.84 3.78 4.75
N LYS A 280 10.56 3.98 3.46
CA LYS A 280 9.91 2.99 2.59
C LYS A 280 10.95 2.37 1.66
N SER A 281 11.35 1.14 1.95
CA SER A 281 12.35 0.40 1.18
C SER A 281 11.67 -0.56 0.22
N SER A 282 12.23 -0.71 -0.98
CA SER A 282 11.76 -1.66 -1.99
C SER A 282 12.90 -2.48 -2.59
N TYR A 283 12.68 -3.79 -2.71
CA TYR A 283 13.60 -4.77 -3.29
C TYR A 283 12.79 -5.86 -4.00
N ASN A 284 12.89 -5.92 -5.33
CA ASN A 284 11.97 -6.70 -6.15
C ASN A 284 10.51 -6.35 -5.76
N GLU A 285 9.70 -7.35 -5.39
CA GLU A 285 8.33 -7.18 -4.90
C GLU A 285 8.22 -6.83 -3.41
N PHE A 286 9.32 -6.95 -2.64
CA PHE A 286 9.28 -6.64 -1.22
C PHE A 286 9.20 -5.14 -0.99
N LYS A 287 8.24 -4.72 -0.17
CA LYS A 287 8.12 -3.36 0.35
C LYS A 287 8.14 -3.42 1.87
N LYS A 288 8.99 -2.60 2.49
CA LYS A 288 9.11 -2.54 3.95
C LYS A 288 9.13 -1.11 4.43
N GLU A 289 8.31 -0.85 5.43
CA GLU A 289 8.24 0.45 6.10
C GLU A 289 8.99 0.37 7.43
N THR A 290 9.80 1.38 7.74
CA THR A 290 10.60 1.43 8.97
C THR A 290 10.65 2.86 9.48
N ALA A 291 10.01 3.11 10.62
CA ALA A 291 10.10 4.41 11.29
C ALA A 291 11.48 4.59 11.92
N PHE A 292 12.03 5.80 11.84
CA PHE A 292 13.32 6.15 12.44
C PHE A 292 13.37 7.61 12.87
N GLU A 293 14.39 7.96 13.65
CA GLU A 293 14.64 9.32 14.14
C GLU A 293 16.09 9.72 13.88
N ILE A 294 16.29 10.90 13.33
CA ILE A 294 17.61 11.53 13.18
C ILE A 294 17.86 12.40 14.39
N LYS A 295 18.92 12.10 15.14
CA LYS A 295 19.36 12.89 16.30
C LYS A 295 20.55 13.78 15.95
N ALA A 296 20.69 14.89 16.68
CA ALA A 296 21.76 15.84 16.43
C ALA A 296 23.14 15.24 16.74
N GLY A 297 24.03 15.23 15.74
CA GLY A 297 25.44 14.82 15.92
C GLY A 297 25.70 13.32 15.91
N GLU A 298 24.68 12.51 15.63
CA GLU A 298 24.77 11.05 15.54
C GLU A 298 24.55 10.58 14.08
N VAL A 299 25.22 9.50 13.68
CA VAL A 299 24.89 8.79 12.43
C VAL A 299 23.82 7.75 12.75
N THR A 300 22.64 7.91 12.17
CA THR A 300 21.59 6.90 12.27
C THR A 300 21.85 5.80 11.25
N LYS A 301 22.04 4.56 11.71
CA LYS A 301 22.29 3.41 10.84
C LYS A 301 21.06 2.53 10.80
N ILE A 302 20.53 2.31 9.60
CA ILE A 302 19.35 1.48 9.37
C ILE A 302 19.77 0.29 8.52
N HIS A 303 19.44 -0.91 9.00
CA HIS A 303 19.55 -2.14 8.22
C HIS A 303 18.16 -2.72 7.99
N VAL A 304 17.76 -2.87 6.73
CA VAL A 304 16.44 -3.36 6.35
C VAL A 304 16.54 -4.79 5.84
N VAL A 305 15.92 -5.72 6.55
CA VAL A 305 15.75 -7.10 6.08
C VAL A 305 14.51 -7.17 5.18
N MET A 306 14.72 -7.36 3.88
CA MET A 306 13.68 -7.30 2.84
C MET A 306 12.93 -8.63 2.64
N GLY A 307 13.59 -9.76 2.84
CA GLY A 307 13.06 -11.10 2.59
C GLY A 307 13.92 -11.91 1.62
N GLU A 308 13.90 -13.24 1.76
CA GLU A 308 14.69 -14.15 0.92
C GLU A 308 14.08 -14.34 -0.48
N THR A 309 14.94 -14.49 -1.47
CA THR A 309 14.57 -14.73 -2.87
C THR A 309 15.29 -15.94 -3.45
N GLY A 310 14.79 -16.45 -4.57
CA GLY A 310 15.47 -17.43 -5.41
C GLY A 310 15.41 -17.04 -6.88
N LYS A 311 16.31 -17.61 -7.70
CA LYS A 311 16.39 -17.32 -9.13
C LYS A 311 15.49 -18.28 -9.90
N LEU A 312 14.69 -17.76 -10.82
CA LEU A 312 13.92 -18.51 -11.79
C LEU A 312 14.61 -18.44 -13.15
N GLU A 313 14.79 -19.58 -13.81
CA GLU A 313 15.27 -19.69 -15.18
C GLU A 313 14.25 -20.46 -16.04
N ILE A 314 13.76 -19.83 -17.10
CA ILE A 314 12.70 -20.35 -17.94
C ILE A 314 13.21 -20.54 -19.37
N SER A 315 12.98 -21.72 -19.92
CA SER A 315 13.11 -22.00 -21.35
C SER A 315 11.83 -22.59 -21.89
N ALA A 316 11.65 -22.57 -23.21
CA ALA A 316 10.53 -23.22 -23.87
C ALA A 316 10.97 -23.96 -25.13
N SER A 317 10.29 -25.05 -25.47
CA SER A 317 10.46 -25.76 -26.74
C SER A 317 9.14 -26.40 -27.21
N GLU A 318 9.08 -26.77 -28.48
CA GLU A 318 7.90 -27.48 -29.05
C GLU A 318 7.94 -28.98 -28.79
N LYS A 319 9.13 -29.55 -28.55
CA LYS A 319 9.36 -30.99 -28.35
C LYS A 319 10.49 -31.20 -27.35
N GLU A 320 10.43 -32.29 -26.60
CA GLU A 320 11.47 -32.64 -25.65
C GLU A 320 12.85 -32.77 -26.34
N GLY A 321 13.88 -32.17 -25.73
CA GLY A 321 15.22 -32.06 -26.33
C GLY A 321 15.32 -31.18 -27.59
N GLY A 322 14.25 -30.49 -27.97
CA GLY A 322 14.22 -29.59 -29.12
C GLY A 322 15.00 -28.29 -28.92
N LYS A 323 15.21 -27.54 -30.02
CA LYS A 323 15.76 -26.19 -29.95
C LYS A 323 14.78 -25.28 -29.20
N TRP A 324 15.33 -24.33 -28.43
CA TRP A 324 14.50 -23.35 -27.74
C TRP A 324 13.72 -22.48 -28.72
N ILE A 325 12.52 -22.13 -28.30
CA ILE A 325 11.64 -21.17 -28.99
C ILE A 325 11.55 -19.87 -28.20
N GLY A 326 10.96 -18.85 -28.82
CA GLY A 326 10.60 -17.62 -28.10
C GLY A 326 9.21 -17.75 -27.51
N ALA A 327 9.07 -17.59 -26.19
CA ALA A 327 7.78 -17.65 -25.51
C ALA A 327 7.68 -16.52 -24.48
N TYR A 328 6.45 -16.06 -24.25
CA TYR A 328 6.15 -15.07 -23.22
C TYR A 328 5.65 -15.79 -21.97
N HIS A 329 6.08 -15.33 -20.80
CA HIS A 329 5.80 -15.95 -19.52
C HIS A 329 5.27 -14.90 -18.55
N SER A 330 4.10 -15.14 -17.98
CA SER A 330 3.55 -14.35 -16.87
C SER A 330 3.61 -15.17 -15.59
N ILE A 331 4.14 -14.57 -14.53
CA ILE A 331 4.35 -15.23 -13.24
C ILE A 331 3.34 -14.67 -12.25
N TYR A 332 2.54 -15.56 -11.67
CA TYR A 332 1.50 -15.22 -10.70
C TYR A 332 1.83 -15.83 -9.35
N LYS A 333 1.58 -15.08 -8.27
CA LYS A 333 1.71 -15.60 -6.92
C LYS A 333 0.57 -16.57 -6.62
N MET A 334 0.86 -17.65 -5.89
CA MET A 334 -0.16 -18.55 -5.38
C MET A 334 -0.24 -18.48 -3.85
N ILE A 335 -1.45 -18.34 -3.33
CA ILE A 335 -1.76 -18.37 -1.89
C ILE A 335 -2.87 -19.41 -1.71
N ASP A 336 -2.68 -20.36 -0.78
CA ASP A 336 -3.64 -21.42 -0.48
C ASP A 336 -4.18 -22.19 -1.70
N GLY A 337 -3.32 -22.36 -2.72
CA GLY A 337 -3.65 -23.07 -3.97
C GLY A 337 -4.41 -22.23 -5.01
N GLN A 338 -4.74 -20.98 -4.71
CA GLN A 338 -5.39 -20.05 -5.64
C GLN A 338 -4.37 -19.14 -6.33
N VAL A 339 -4.64 -18.80 -7.59
CA VAL A 339 -3.81 -17.87 -8.38
C VAL A 339 -4.28 -16.45 -8.11
N GLU A 340 -3.37 -15.64 -7.58
CA GLU A 340 -3.63 -14.25 -7.17
C GLU A 340 -3.17 -13.27 -8.26
N GLU A 341 -2.39 -12.26 -7.87
CA GLU A 341 -1.88 -11.24 -8.77
C GLU A 341 -0.67 -11.71 -9.60
N ARG A 342 -0.53 -11.09 -10.78
CA ARG A 342 0.66 -11.20 -11.62
C ARG A 342 1.77 -10.34 -11.03
N ILE A 343 2.87 -10.95 -10.64
CA ILE A 343 4.00 -10.25 -10.02
C ILE A 343 5.14 -9.96 -10.98
N ALA A 344 5.27 -10.73 -12.06
CA ALA A 344 6.35 -10.55 -13.03
C ALA A 344 5.94 -11.06 -14.41
N SER A 345 6.68 -10.64 -15.43
CA SER A 345 6.58 -11.20 -16.77
C SER A 345 7.92 -11.19 -17.47
N GLU A 346 8.26 -12.29 -18.13
CA GLU A 346 9.56 -12.49 -18.77
C GLU A 346 9.39 -13.18 -20.13
N SER A 347 10.38 -13.07 -21.00
CA SER A 347 10.40 -13.78 -22.28
C SER A 347 11.65 -14.66 -22.40
N SER A 348 11.43 -15.93 -22.73
CA SER A 348 12.50 -16.79 -23.22
C SER A 348 12.63 -16.63 -24.74
N THR A 349 13.83 -16.88 -25.28
CA THR A 349 14.12 -16.80 -26.71
C THR A 349 14.88 -18.04 -27.16
N LYS A 350 15.09 -18.17 -28.48
CA LYS A 350 15.86 -19.27 -29.08
C LYS A 350 17.31 -19.40 -28.57
N LYS A 351 17.84 -18.36 -27.91
CA LYS A 351 19.24 -18.29 -27.45
C LYS A 351 19.40 -17.78 -26.01
N ARG A 352 18.31 -17.39 -25.33
CA ARG A 352 18.36 -16.78 -24.00
C ARG A 352 17.21 -17.33 -23.15
N LEU A 353 17.54 -17.69 -21.92
CA LEU A 353 16.54 -17.98 -20.89
C LEU A 353 15.76 -16.72 -20.55
N GLY A 354 14.52 -16.90 -20.11
CA GLY A 354 13.88 -15.92 -19.25
C GLY A 354 14.48 -16.08 -17.85
N GLU A 355 14.91 -14.98 -17.23
CA GLU A 355 15.50 -15.02 -15.88
C GLU A 355 14.80 -14.01 -14.99
N GLU A 356 14.40 -14.42 -13.79
CA GLU A 356 13.74 -13.53 -12.84
C GLU A 356 14.20 -13.85 -11.40
N GLN A 357 14.22 -12.84 -10.53
CA GLN A 357 14.51 -13.02 -9.10
C GLN A 357 13.22 -12.84 -8.29
N LEU A 358 12.74 -13.92 -7.69
CA LEU A 358 11.42 -13.95 -7.06
C LEU A 358 11.52 -14.20 -5.55
N PRO A 359 10.60 -13.65 -4.73
CA PRO A 359 10.45 -14.06 -3.33
C PRO A 359 10.30 -15.58 -3.17
N VAL A 360 10.69 -16.10 -2.01
CA VAL A 360 10.39 -17.49 -1.66
C VAL A 360 8.87 -17.70 -1.60
N GLY A 361 8.38 -18.78 -2.21
CA GLY A 361 6.95 -19.08 -2.24
C GLY A 361 6.54 -19.95 -3.42
N LYS A 362 5.22 -20.15 -3.54
CA LYS A 362 4.61 -20.93 -4.62
C LYS A 362 4.03 -20.00 -5.68
N TYR A 363 4.18 -20.39 -6.94
CA TYR A 363 3.86 -19.58 -8.10
C TYR A 363 3.22 -20.38 -9.23
N MET A 364 2.42 -19.70 -10.05
CA MET A 364 1.89 -20.22 -11.30
C MET A 364 2.54 -19.51 -12.48
N LEU A 365 3.21 -20.28 -13.34
CA LEU A 365 3.78 -19.79 -14.59
C LEU A 365 2.77 -19.97 -15.72
N LYS A 366 2.22 -18.88 -16.26
CA LYS A 366 1.37 -18.90 -17.45
C LYS A 366 2.21 -18.50 -18.66
N SER A 367 2.52 -19.48 -19.50
CA SER A 367 3.37 -19.32 -20.67
C SER A 367 2.55 -19.34 -21.95
N SER A 368 2.93 -18.52 -22.94
CA SER A 368 2.29 -18.48 -24.25
C SER A 368 3.31 -18.47 -25.39
N TYR A 369 3.00 -19.22 -26.44
CA TYR A 369 3.73 -19.28 -27.70
C TYR A 369 2.73 -19.31 -28.86
N ASN A 370 2.70 -18.27 -29.70
CA ASN A 370 1.62 -18.07 -30.69
C ASN A 370 0.23 -18.14 -30.00
N GLU A 371 -0.67 -19.00 -30.46
CA GLU A 371 -1.96 -19.29 -29.80
C GLU A 371 -1.88 -20.26 -28.62
N PHE A 372 -0.75 -20.97 -28.46
CA PHE A 372 -0.60 -22.01 -27.45
C PHE A 372 -0.34 -21.41 -26.07
N LYS A 373 -1.00 -21.97 -25.05
CA LYS A 373 -0.85 -21.56 -23.65
C LYS A 373 -0.56 -22.78 -22.79
N LYS A 374 0.23 -22.59 -21.73
CA LYS A 374 0.55 -23.64 -20.76
C LYS A 374 0.69 -23.05 -19.37
N GLU A 375 0.13 -23.73 -18.38
CA GLU A 375 0.25 -23.35 -16.97
C GLU A 375 1.16 -24.35 -16.25
N THR A 376 2.08 -23.87 -15.43
CA THR A 376 3.01 -24.72 -14.68
C THR A 376 3.19 -24.15 -13.28
N ALA A 377 2.74 -24.90 -12.28
CA ALA A 377 2.98 -24.59 -10.88
C ALA A 377 4.44 -24.86 -10.51
N PHE A 378 5.04 -23.99 -9.71
CA PHE A 378 6.41 -24.14 -9.23
C PHE A 378 6.60 -23.48 -7.85
N GLU A 379 7.73 -23.76 -7.22
CA GLU A 379 8.12 -23.19 -5.93
C GLU A 379 9.51 -22.59 -6.04
N ILE A 380 9.69 -21.39 -5.48
CA ILE A 380 10.97 -20.72 -5.35
C ILE A 380 11.48 -20.93 -3.92
N LYS A 381 12.69 -21.45 -3.80
CA LYS A 381 13.41 -21.67 -2.54
C LYS A 381 14.53 -20.66 -2.37
N ALA A 382 14.86 -20.35 -1.12
CA ALA A 382 15.84 -19.33 -0.77
C ALA A 382 17.22 -19.64 -1.37
N GLY A 383 17.75 -18.73 -2.19
CA GLY A 383 19.08 -18.82 -2.79
C GLY A 383 19.27 -19.91 -3.86
N GLU A 384 18.22 -20.68 -4.17
CA GLU A 384 18.28 -21.74 -5.19
C GLU A 384 17.92 -21.22 -6.59
N VAL A 385 18.38 -21.94 -7.62
CA VAL A 385 17.98 -21.70 -9.01
C VAL A 385 16.92 -22.73 -9.40
N THR A 386 15.69 -22.26 -9.60
CA THR A 386 14.58 -23.07 -10.09
C THR A 386 14.55 -23.00 -11.61
N LYS A 387 14.76 -24.13 -12.27
CA LYS A 387 14.79 -24.23 -13.73
C LYS A 387 13.49 -24.84 -14.25
N ILE A 388 12.78 -24.11 -15.10
CA ILE A 388 11.55 -24.57 -15.73
C ILE A 388 11.76 -24.63 -17.24
N HIS A 389 11.49 -25.81 -17.81
CA HIS A 389 11.41 -25.99 -19.25
C HIS A 389 9.96 -26.19 -19.66
N VAL A 390 9.37 -25.19 -20.30
CA VAL A 390 8.00 -25.22 -20.78
C VAL A 390 7.96 -25.95 -22.12
N LEU A 391 7.46 -27.17 -22.08
CA LEU A 391 7.22 -27.96 -23.28
C LEU A 391 5.82 -27.66 -23.84
N PHE A 392 5.74 -26.95 -24.97
CA PHE A 392 4.49 -26.68 -25.67
C PHE A 392 4.03 -27.84 -26.57
N GLY A 393 4.68 -29.02 -26.50
CA GLY A 393 4.27 -30.30 -27.13
C GLY A 393 3.24 -30.18 -28.25
N GLN A 394 3.69 -30.05 -29.50
CA GLN A 394 2.76 -29.98 -30.64
C GLN A 394 2.33 -31.37 -31.06
N PHE A 395 1.04 -31.69 -30.91
CA PHE A 395 0.43 -32.84 -31.54
C PHE A 395 -0.14 -32.41 -32.90
N MET A 396 0.22 -33.12 -33.96
CA MET A 396 -0.16 -32.78 -35.32
C MET A 396 -1.28 -33.69 -35.82
N ILE A 397 -2.46 -33.16 -36.08
CA ILE A 397 -3.56 -33.89 -36.70
C ILE A 397 -3.68 -33.44 -38.15
N LYS A 398 -3.54 -34.40 -39.07
CA LYS A 398 -3.68 -34.15 -40.50
C LYS A 398 -4.86 -34.94 -41.05
N ALA A 399 -5.77 -34.27 -41.74
CA ALA A 399 -6.79 -34.94 -42.53
C ALA A 399 -6.25 -35.25 -43.94
N LYS A 400 -6.65 -36.40 -44.47
CA LYS A 400 -6.49 -36.75 -45.88
C LYS A 400 -7.88 -36.77 -46.50
N CYS A 401 -8.14 -35.85 -47.42
CA CYS A 401 -9.39 -35.75 -48.15
C CYS A 401 -9.16 -36.00 -49.64
N ASP A 402 -10.25 -36.32 -50.34
CA ASP A 402 -10.33 -36.36 -51.80
C ASP A 402 -10.09 -34.99 -52.46
N ASP A 403 -10.54 -33.92 -51.82
CA ASP A 403 -10.28 -32.53 -52.23
C ASP A 403 -9.59 -31.73 -51.11
N SER A 404 -8.40 -31.22 -51.45
CA SER A 404 -7.54 -30.41 -50.58
C SER A 404 -8.11 -29.04 -50.17
N ALA A 405 -9.13 -28.55 -50.89
CA ALA A 405 -9.80 -27.27 -50.61
C ALA A 405 -10.98 -27.40 -49.63
N LYS A 406 -11.47 -28.63 -49.37
CA LYS A 406 -12.56 -28.86 -48.42
C LYS A 406 -12.19 -28.39 -47.02
N GLN A 407 -13.17 -27.84 -46.31
CA GLN A 407 -12.99 -27.45 -44.91
C GLN A 407 -13.26 -28.65 -43.99
N VAL A 408 -12.33 -28.87 -43.07
CA VAL A 408 -12.42 -29.85 -41.99
C VAL A 408 -12.69 -29.09 -40.69
N GLN A 409 -13.76 -29.44 -40.00
CA GLN A 409 -14.02 -28.99 -38.64
C GLN A 409 -13.51 -30.05 -37.68
N TYR A 410 -12.58 -29.66 -36.80
CA TYR A 410 -12.02 -30.52 -35.77
C TYR A 410 -12.62 -30.13 -34.42
N GLU A 411 -13.14 -31.10 -33.71
CA GLU A 411 -13.57 -31.00 -32.31
C GLU A 411 -12.75 -32.01 -31.51
N ILE A 412 -12.13 -31.58 -30.41
CA ILE A 412 -11.30 -32.44 -29.56
C ILE A 412 -11.89 -32.48 -28.17
N TYR A 413 -12.08 -33.70 -27.69
CA TYR A 413 -12.69 -34.00 -26.41
C TYR A 413 -11.65 -34.62 -25.47
N ALA A 414 -11.64 -34.17 -24.21
CA ALA A 414 -10.92 -34.85 -23.14
C ALA A 414 -11.57 -36.23 -22.87
N SER A 415 -10.88 -37.10 -22.13
CA SER A 415 -11.43 -38.39 -21.70
C SER A 415 -12.73 -38.28 -20.89
N SER A 416 -12.99 -37.13 -20.26
CA SER A 416 -14.26 -36.80 -19.59
C SER A 416 -15.43 -36.52 -20.53
N GLY A 417 -15.19 -36.42 -21.85
CA GLY A 417 -16.18 -36.00 -22.84
C GLY A 417 -16.32 -34.48 -22.98
N GLN A 418 -15.54 -33.69 -22.25
CA GLN A 418 -15.54 -32.23 -22.37
C GLN A 418 -14.84 -31.78 -23.66
N LEU A 419 -15.49 -30.94 -24.45
CA LEU A 419 -14.87 -30.26 -25.60
C LEU A 419 -13.76 -29.32 -25.10
N VAL A 420 -12.52 -29.59 -25.49
CA VAL A 420 -11.33 -28.82 -25.08
C VAL A 420 -10.75 -27.97 -26.21
N TYR A 421 -11.06 -28.29 -27.46
CA TYR A 421 -10.58 -27.53 -28.62
C TYR A 421 -11.51 -27.69 -29.82
N GLU A 422 -11.73 -26.60 -30.55
CA GLU A 422 -12.44 -26.62 -31.83
C GLU A 422 -11.72 -25.72 -32.83
N LYS A 423 -11.55 -26.18 -34.07
CA LYS A 423 -11.01 -25.35 -35.16
C LYS A 423 -11.45 -25.84 -36.53
N LYS A 424 -11.70 -24.90 -37.43
CA LYS A 424 -11.96 -25.17 -38.85
C LYS A 424 -10.74 -24.82 -39.69
N LEU A 425 -10.27 -25.76 -40.50
CA LEU A 425 -9.09 -25.61 -41.36
C LEU A 425 -9.36 -26.18 -42.75
N LYS A 426 -8.59 -25.79 -43.76
CA LYS A 426 -8.62 -26.49 -45.05
C LYS A 426 -7.99 -27.87 -44.89
N CYS A 427 -8.41 -28.86 -45.68
CA CYS A 427 -7.84 -30.21 -45.61
C CYS A 427 -6.34 -30.25 -45.98
N SER A 428 -5.88 -29.29 -46.79
CA SER A 428 -4.45 -29.06 -47.07
C SER A 428 -3.64 -28.58 -45.86
N GLU A 429 -4.28 -28.05 -44.82
CA GLU A 429 -3.64 -27.54 -43.62
C GLU A 429 -3.51 -28.63 -42.54
N THR A 430 -2.48 -28.53 -41.70
CA THR A 430 -2.29 -29.44 -40.57
C THR A 430 -2.74 -28.75 -39.30
N LEU A 431 -3.64 -29.40 -38.56
CA LEU A 431 -4.01 -28.94 -37.24
C LEU A 431 -2.85 -29.20 -36.28
N LYS A 432 -2.32 -28.13 -35.68
CA LYS A 432 -1.30 -28.20 -34.63
C LYS A 432 -1.94 -27.78 -33.32
N ILE A 433 -1.90 -28.66 -32.32
CA ILE A 433 -2.48 -28.41 -31.00
C ILE A 433 -1.44 -28.64 -29.91
N THR A 434 -1.61 -27.94 -28.80
CA THR A 434 -0.92 -28.21 -27.54
C THR A 434 -1.99 -28.59 -26.53
N LEU A 435 -1.88 -29.79 -26.00
CA LEU A 435 -2.74 -30.30 -24.93
C LEU A 435 -1.84 -30.82 -23.81
N ASP A 436 -2.42 -30.98 -22.62
CA ASP A 436 -1.73 -31.66 -21.53
C ASP A 436 -1.56 -33.15 -21.85
N ASN A 437 -0.68 -33.83 -21.12
CA ASN A 437 -0.51 -35.26 -21.32
C ASN A 437 -1.79 -36.00 -20.91
N GLY A 438 -2.30 -36.86 -21.78
CA GLY A 438 -3.57 -37.53 -21.56
C GLY A 438 -4.14 -38.18 -22.80
N GLU A 439 -5.27 -38.84 -22.61
CA GLU A 439 -6.06 -39.42 -23.70
C GLU A 439 -7.13 -38.44 -24.17
N TYR A 440 -7.24 -38.32 -25.48
CA TYR A 440 -8.16 -37.42 -26.15
C TYR A 440 -8.84 -38.14 -27.31
N THR A 441 -9.99 -37.61 -27.70
CA THR A 441 -10.73 -38.04 -28.88
C THR A 441 -10.84 -36.85 -29.81
N VAL A 442 -10.49 -37.04 -31.09
CA VAL A 442 -10.75 -36.04 -32.13
C VAL A 442 -11.90 -36.52 -33.00
N GLU A 443 -12.86 -35.63 -33.21
CA GLU A 443 -13.92 -35.75 -34.18
C GLU A 443 -13.64 -34.76 -35.32
N ALA A 444 -13.48 -35.27 -36.54
CA ALA A 444 -13.26 -34.48 -37.74
C ALA A 444 -14.47 -34.59 -38.67
N LYS A 445 -15.02 -33.44 -39.07
CA LYS A 445 -16.21 -33.32 -39.93
C LYS A 445 -15.85 -32.67 -41.27
N VAL A 446 -16.26 -33.30 -42.38
CA VAL A 446 -16.12 -32.78 -43.75
C VAL A 446 -17.42 -33.04 -44.51
N GLY A 447 -18.22 -32.00 -44.76
CA GLY A 447 -19.55 -32.18 -45.35
C GLY A 447 -20.47 -32.96 -44.41
N SER A 448 -21.05 -34.08 -44.89
CA SER A 448 -21.82 -35.05 -44.09
C SER A 448 -20.94 -36.09 -43.38
N GLY A 449 -19.68 -36.26 -43.80
CA GLY A 449 -18.79 -37.28 -43.28
C GLY A 449 -18.16 -36.89 -41.96
N THR A 450 -18.21 -37.80 -40.98
CA THR A 450 -17.60 -37.63 -39.65
C THR A 450 -16.65 -38.79 -39.37
N LYS A 451 -15.48 -38.50 -38.79
CA LYS A 451 -14.52 -39.51 -38.36
C LYS A 451 -14.06 -39.21 -36.95
N GLU A 452 -14.14 -40.21 -36.08
CA GLU A 452 -13.70 -40.13 -34.69
C GLU A 452 -12.49 -41.04 -34.48
N MET A 453 -11.44 -40.53 -33.82
CA MET A 453 -10.25 -41.30 -33.45
C MET A 453 -9.74 -40.88 -32.07
N LYS A 454 -9.27 -41.85 -31.29
CA LYS A 454 -8.57 -41.61 -30.02
C LYS A 454 -7.08 -41.41 -30.25
N PHE A 455 -6.47 -40.53 -29.48
CA PHE A 455 -5.03 -40.30 -29.49
C PHE A 455 -4.52 -39.92 -28.09
N THR A 456 -3.24 -40.18 -27.85
CA THR A 456 -2.59 -39.87 -26.58
C THR A 456 -1.56 -38.77 -26.78
N VAL A 457 -1.69 -37.69 -26.02
CA VAL A 457 -0.68 -36.63 -25.95
C VAL A 457 0.30 -36.98 -24.83
N GLY A 458 1.60 -36.88 -25.11
CA GLY A 458 2.67 -37.32 -24.19
C GLY A 458 3.11 -38.77 -24.38
N GLY A 459 2.56 -39.49 -25.36
CA GLY A 459 3.03 -40.81 -25.79
C GLY A 459 4.20 -40.75 -26.80
N SER A 460 4.58 -41.90 -27.38
CA SER A 460 5.62 -41.98 -28.41
C SER A 460 5.22 -41.35 -29.74
N GLU A 461 3.92 -41.25 -30.02
CA GLU A 461 3.39 -40.62 -31.21
C GLU A 461 3.11 -39.13 -30.98
N SER A 462 3.46 -38.30 -31.96
CA SER A 462 3.27 -36.83 -31.93
C SER A 462 2.42 -36.34 -33.11
N LYS A 463 1.83 -37.28 -33.87
CA LYS A 463 1.03 -36.99 -35.04
C LYS A 463 -0.05 -38.06 -35.24
N LEU A 464 -1.18 -37.64 -35.79
CA LEU A 464 -2.31 -38.49 -36.16
C LEU A 464 -2.72 -38.16 -37.60
N LEU A 465 -2.94 -39.19 -38.41
CA LEU A 465 -3.51 -39.05 -39.74
C LEU A 465 -4.96 -39.54 -39.71
N LEU A 466 -5.89 -38.66 -40.07
CA LEU A 466 -7.30 -38.98 -40.25
C LEU A 466 -7.57 -39.18 -41.74
N ASP A 467 -7.80 -40.41 -42.17
CA ASP A 467 -8.22 -40.67 -43.54
C ASP A 467 -9.73 -40.41 -43.68
N MET A 468 -10.08 -39.29 -44.31
CA MET A 468 -11.45 -38.84 -44.55
C MET A 468 -11.97 -39.31 -45.91
N THR A 469 -11.21 -40.15 -46.66
CA THR A 469 -11.65 -40.71 -47.96
C THR A 469 -12.53 -41.95 -47.82
N THR A 470 -12.64 -42.50 -46.61
CA THR A 470 -13.57 -43.58 -46.26
C THR A 470 -14.43 -43.10 -45.10
N THR A 471 -15.57 -42.53 -45.46
CA THR A 471 -16.54 -42.00 -44.49
C THR A 471 -17.42 -43.13 -43.98
N THR A 472 -18.05 -42.96 -42.82
CA THR A 472 -19.06 -43.90 -42.32
C THR A 472 -20.21 -44.12 -43.33
N GLU A 473 -20.51 -43.15 -44.20
CA GLU A 473 -21.44 -43.33 -45.32
C GLU A 473 -20.97 -44.36 -46.36
N ASP A 474 -19.66 -44.59 -46.53
CA ASP A 474 -19.14 -45.60 -47.47
C ASP A 474 -19.21 -47.01 -46.86
N LEU A 475 -19.04 -47.13 -45.53
CA LEU A 475 -19.20 -48.39 -44.80
C LEU A 475 -20.67 -48.80 -44.69
N ASP A 476 -21.58 -47.84 -44.49
CA ASP A 476 -23.02 -48.09 -44.46
C ASP A 476 -23.56 -48.45 -45.86
N LYS A 477 -22.98 -47.89 -46.94
CA LYS A 477 -23.32 -48.27 -48.32
C LYS A 477 -22.81 -49.67 -48.69
N GLU A 478 -21.61 -50.08 -48.27
CA GLU A 478 -21.17 -51.47 -48.45
C GLU A 478 -22.00 -52.47 -47.64
N ALA A 479 -22.42 -52.11 -46.42
CA ALA A 479 -23.33 -52.91 -45.62
C ALA A 479 -24.74 -53.02 -46.26
N LEU A 480 -25.26 -51.92 -46.82
CA LEU A 480 -26.53 -51.89 -47.55
C LEU A 480 -26.49 -52.70 -48.86
N ILE A 481 -25.35 -52.72 -49.57
CA ILE A 481 -25.18 -53.53 -50.80
C ILE A 481 -25.13 -55.03 -50.47
N GLN A 482 -24.64 -55.44 -49.29
CA GLN A 482 -24.68 -56.85 -48.87
C GLN A 482 -26.07 -57.30 -48.38
N LEU A 483 -26.87 -56.38 -47.82
CA LEU A 483 -28.23 -56.67 -47.34
C LEU A 483 -29.28 -56.79 -48.46
N ASP A 484 -29.07 -56.15 -49.61
CA ASP A 484 -30.00 -56.18 -50.76
C ASP A 484 -30.04 -57.54 -51.51
N SER A 485 -29.13 -58.47 -51.19
CA SER A 485 -29.12 -59.81 -51.80
C SER A 485 -29.98 -60.86 -51.08
N GLN A 486 -30.57 -60.54 -49.91
CA GLN A 486 -31.21 -61.54 -49.05
C GLN A 486 -32.65 -61.25 -48.57
N ALA A 487 -33.34 -60.21 -49.04
CA ALA A 487 -34.70 -59.93 -48.55
C ALA A 487 -35.74 -59.75 -49.67
N VAL A 488 -36.12 -60.85 -50.31
CA VAL A 488 -37.45 -60.99 -50.93
C VAL A 488 -38.36 -61.68 -49.91
N GLN A 489 -39.25 -60.93 -49.27
CA GLN A 489 -40.71 -61.20 -49.17
C GLN A 489 -41.40 -60.36 -48.07
N LYS A 490 -42.47 -59.66 -48.51
CA LYS A 490 -43.65 -59.11 -47.80
C LYS A 490 -43.45 -57.78 -47.05
N GLU A 491 -43.87 -56.63 -47.61
CA GLU A 491 -45.25 -56.08 -47.71
C GLU A 491 -45.97 -56.05 -46.33
N ASN A 492 -46.48 -54.94 -45.77
CA ASN A 492 -47.09 -53.73 -46.34
C ASN A 492 -47.02 -52.50 -45.40
N LYS A 493 -46.87 -51.31 -46.01
CA LYS A 493 -47.11 -49.91 -45.52
C LYS A 493 -48.64 -49.60 -45.45
N PRO A 494 -49.17 -48.44 -44.95
CA PRO A 494 -48.64 -47.04 -45.02
C PRO A 494 -48.62 -46.23 -43.68
N MET A 495 -47.67 -45.29 -43.47
CA MET A 495 -47.78 -43.79 -43.57
C MET A 495 -49.04 -43.17 -42.92
N VAL A 496 -49.05 -42.08 -42.14
CA VAL A 496 -48.12 -40.97 -41.78
C VAL A 496 -48.88 -40.06 -40.78
N LYS A 497 -48.22 -39.42 -39.79
CA LYS A 497 -48.09 -37.95 -39.58
C LYS A 497 -47.70 -37.54 -38.15
N ASP A 498 -46.70 -36.66 -38.12
CA ASP A 498 -46.15 -35.76 -37.10
C ASP A 498 -46.99 -35.42 -35.85
N LYS A 499 -46.32 -35.32 -34.68
CA LYS A 499 -46.05 -34.05 -33.97
C LYS A 499 -45.22 -34.22 -32.69
N GLU A 500 -44.35 -33.23 -32.48
CA GLU A 500 -43.56 -32.94 -31.27
C GLU A 500 -44.43 -32.81 -29.99
N ASP A 501 -43.91 -33.29 -28.84
CA ASP A 501 -43.42 -32.46 -27.71
C ASP A 501 -43.50 -33.18 -26.33
N LYS A 502 -42.40 -33.06 -25.57
CA LYS A 502 -42.24 -33.02 -24.09
C LYS A 502 -42.89 -34.10 -23.20
N ALA A 503 -42.06 -35.07 -22.77
CA ALA A 503 -42.16 -35.70 -21.44
C ALA A 503 -40.87 -36.45 -21.07
N SER A 504 -39.92 -35.80 -20.40
CA SER A 504 -38.83 -36.48 -19.66
C SER A 504 -38.27 -35.54 -18.59
N ASN A 505 -38.78 -35.64 -17.36
CA ASN A 505 -38.12 -35.01 -16.21
C ASN A 505 -38.47 -35.66 -14.85
N THR A 506 -39.29 -36.71 -14.83
CA THR A 506 -39.82 -37.28 -13.58
C THR A 506 -39.12 -38.57 -13.15
N GLU A 507 -38.51 -39.31 -14.08
CA GLU A 507 -37.75 -40.54 -13.77
C GLU A 507 -36.32 -40.24 -13.30
N ASP A 508 -35.62 -39.32 -13.99
CA ASP A 508 -34.24 -38.93 -13.64
C ASP A 508 -34.15 -38.29 -12.23
N MET A 509 -35.17 -37.52 -11.83
CA MET A 509 -35.23 -36.95 -10.47
C MET A 509 -35.45 -38.02 -9.39
N LYS A 510 -36.22 -39.07 -9.67
CA LYS A 510 -36.44 -40.17 -8.70
C LYS A 510 -35.18 -40.98 -8.48
N GLU A 511 -34.37 -41.16 -9.53
CA GLU A 511 -33.10 -41.86 -9.44
C GLU A 511 -32.04 -41.06 -8.66
N ALA A 512 -32.02 -39.73 -8.85
CA ALA A 512 -31.17 -38.82 -8.08
C ALA A 512 -31.52 -38.78 -6.58
N VAL A 513 -32.82 -38.76 -6.22
CA VAL A 513 -33.28 -38.80 -4.81
C VAL A 513 -32.84 -40.08 -4.13
N LYS A 514 -32.97 -41.22 -4.83
CA LYS A 514 -32.57 -42.54 -4.31
C LYS A 514 -31.06 -42.63 -4.07
N GLY A 515 -30.25 -41.97 -4.91
CA GLY A 515 -28.79 -41.88 -4.74
C GLY A 515 -28.39 -41.08 -3.48
N LEU A 516 -29.08 -39.97 -3.20
CA LEU A 516 -28.83 -39.14 -2.01
C LEU A 516 -29.18 -39.87 -0.70
N GLU A 517 -30.30 -40.60 -0.67
CA GLU A 517 -30.69 -41.41 0.49
C GLU A 517 -29.68 -42.55 0.76
N GLN A 518 -29.17 -43.19 -0.30
CA GLN A 518 -28.15 -44.24 -0.19
C GLN A 518 -26.82 -43.68 0.35
N LEU A 519 -26.40 -42.49 -0.09
CA LEU A 519 -25.22 -41.80 0.42
C LEU A 519 -25.38 -41.39 1.88
N GLY A 520 -26.55 -40.86 2.27
CA GLY A 520 -26.86 -40.51 3.65
C GLY A 520 -26.80 -41.73 4.59
N ALA A 521 -27.36 -42.86 4.15
CA ALA A 521 -27.31 -44.12 4.90
C ALA A 521 -25.87 -44.66 5.04
N LEU A 522 -25.05 -44.54 3.99
CA LEU A 522 -23.65 -44.97 4.00
C LEU A 522 -22.82 -44.15 4.99
N LEU A 523 -23.01 -42.83 5.02
CA LEU A 523 -22.33 -41.93 5.96
C LEU A 523 -22.71 -42.23 7.42
N GLY A 524 -23.99 -42.50 7.69
CA GLY A 524 -24.46 -42.93 9.02
C GLY A 524 -23.95 -44.31 9.44
N GLN A 525 -23.59 -45.18 8.50
CA GLN A 525 -22.90 -46.44 8.80
C GLN A 525 -21.42 -46.23 9.07
N MET A 526 -20.77 -45.37 8.31
CA MET A 526 -19.34 -45.03 8.48
C MET A 526 -19.08 -44.26 9.77
N SER A 527 -20.02 -43.44 10.25
CA SER A 527 -19.88 -42.70 11.52
C SER A 527 -19.68 -43.62 12.73
N LYS A 528 -20.13 -44.87 12.67
CA LYS A 528 -19.94 -45.88 13.73
C LYS A 528 -18.51 -46.44 13.80
N ALA A 529 -17.66 -46.13 12.82
CA ALA A 529 -16.30 -46.65 12.70
C ALA A 529 -15.20 -45.57 12.92
N VAL A 530 -15.58 -44.34 13.29
CA VAL A 530 -14.66 -43.19 13.43
C VAL A 530 -14.80 -42.56 14.83
N GLY A 531 -13.76 -41.83 15.28
CA GLY A 531 -13.75 -41.15 16.58
C GLY A 531 -14.93 -40.19 16.79
N SER A 532 -15.28 -39.93 18.06
CA SER A 532 -16.56 -39.31 18.47
C SER A 532 -16.85 -37.93 17.86
N GLU A 533 -15.82 -37.17 17.51
CA GLU A 533 -15.96 -35.84 16.91
C GLU A 533 -16.35 -35.96 15.43
N ASN A 534 -15.58 -36.72 14.64
CA ASN A 534 -15.88 -37.00 13.23
C ASN A 534 -17.19 -37.80 13.04
N ALA A 535 -17.57 -38.63 14.01
CA ALA A 535 -18.83 -39.36 13.98
C ALA A 535 -20.05 -38.42 14.05
N LYS A 536 -19.92 -37.28 14.75
CA LYS A 536 -20.98 -36.28 14.84
C LYS A 536 -21.18 -35.57 13.50
N ASP A 537 -20.08 -35.12 12.89
CA ASP A 537 -20.11 -34.40 11.62
C ASP A 537 -20.63 -35.28 10.47
N MET A 538 -20.25 -36.57 10.46
CA MET A 538 -20.74 -37.52 9.46
C MET A 538 -22.24 -37.86 9.63
N ASN A 539 -22.75 -37.86 10.87
CA ASN A 539 -24.17 -38.05 11.13
C ASN A 539 -24.99 -36.80 10.75
N GLU A 540 -24.45 -35.60 11.00
CA GLU A 540 -25.08 -34.34 10.59
C GLU A 540 -25.09 -34.21 9.06
N ALA A 541 -23.99 -34.56 8.38
CA ALA A 541 -23.93 -34.61 6.91
C ALA A 541 -24.90 -35.64 6.31
N GLY A 542 -25.01 -36.83 6.92
CA GLY A 542 -25.97 -37.85 6.51
C GLY A 542 -27.43 -37.41 6.69
N ALA A 543 -27.74 -36.72 7.80
CA ALA A 543 -29.07 -36.16 8.05
C ALA A 543 -29.42 -35.06 7.04
N PHE A 544 -28.45 -34.22 6.66
CA PHE A 544 -28.61 -33.17 5.66
C PHE A 544 -28.90 -33.73 4.26
N LEU A 545 -28.16 -34.77 3.83
CA LEU A 545 -28.39 -35.42 2.52
C LEU A 545 -29.77 -36.10 2.45
N ASN A 546 -30.21 -36.72 3.56
CA ASN A 546 -31.56 -37.27 3.64
C ASN A 546 -32.65 -36.18 3.61
N ALA A 547 -32.40 -35.02 4.22
CA ALA A 547 -33.32 -33.88 4.16
C ALA A 547 -33.42 -33.30 2.74
N LEU A 548 -32.30 -33.20 2.02
CA LEU A 548 -32.24 -32.80 0.61
C LEU A 548 -33.00 -33.77 -0.30
N GLY A 549 -32.81 -35.08 -0.11
CA GLY A 549 -33.57 -36.11 -0.82
C GLY A 549 -35.08 -35.97 -0.59
N GLY A 550 -35.49 -35.68 0.66
CA GLY A 550 -36.89 -35.45 1.01
C GLY A 550 -37.50 -34.15 0.45
N MET A 551 -36.71 -33.12 0.20
CA MET A 551 -37.17 -31.87 -0.44
C MET A 551 -37.30 -32.00 -1.96
N MET A 552 -36.51 -32.89 -2.56
CA MET A 552 -36.52 -33.20 -4.00
C MET A 552 -37.58 -34.24 -4.40
N ASP A 553 -38.27 -34.86 -3.43
CA ASP A 553 -39.39 -35.76 -3.67
C ASP A 553 -40.67 -34.97 -4.03
N PRO A 554 -41.14 -35.04 -5.30
CA PRO A 554 -42.26 -34.24 -5.77
C PRO A 554 -43.60 -34.57 -5.08
N GLU A 555 -43.74 -35.69 -4.37
CA GLU A 555 -44.92 -36.00 -3.55
C GLU A 555 -44.91 -35.26 -2.20
N LYS A 556 -43.74 -35.05 -1.59
CA LYS A 556 -43.59 -34.30 -0.32
C LYS A 556 -43.58 -32.79 -0.53
N THR A 557 -43.11 -32.30 -1.67
CA THR A 557 -43.13 -30.87 -1.99
C THR A 557 -44.56 -30.33 -2.09
N LYS A 558 -45.51 -31.15 -2.58
CA LYS A 558 -46.94 -30.82 -2.59
C LYS A 558 -47.55 -30.73 -1.19
N GLU A 559 -47.15 -31.61 -0.27
CA GLU A 559 -47.62 -31.59 1.13
C GLU A 559 -47.12 -30.34 1.89
N ILE A 560 -45.94 -29.83 1.53
CA ILE A 560 -45.36 -28.59 2.08
C ILE A 560 -46.00 -27.34 1.45
N GLU A 561 -46.34 -27.38 0.16
CA GLU A 561 -47.08 -26.29 -0.50
C GLU A 561 -48.53 -26.16 -0.01
N GLU A 562 -49.20 -27.27 0.31
CA GLU A 562 -50.53 -27.24 0.94
C GLU A 562 -50.47 -26.72 2.39
N LYS A 563 -49.46 -27.11 3.19
CA LYS A 563 -49.24 -26.57 4.54
C LYS A 563 -48.85 -25.08 4.56
N LYS A 564 -48.18 -24.58 3.52
CA LYS A 564 -47.86 -23.14 3.36
C LYS A 564 -49.10 -22.27 3.08
N LYS A 565 -50.20 -22.84 2.57
CA LYS A 565 -51.46 -22.11 2.34
C LYS A 565 -52.30 -21.92 3.60
N GLU A 566 -52.12 -22.76 4.64
CA GLU A 566 -52.90 -22.68 5.88
C GLU A 566 -52.25 -21.87 7.01
N GLN A 567 -50.95 -21.58 6.95
CA GLN A 567 -50.25 -20.83 8.00
C GLN A 567 -49.45 -19.66 7.41
N ASN A 568 -50.06 -18.47 7.43
CA ASN A 568 -49.54 -17.22 6.91
C ASN A 568 -48.27 -16.74 7.67
N ILE A 569 -47.09 -17.31 7.38
CA ILE A 569 -45.81 -16.99 8.04
C ILE A 569 -44.74 -16.58 7.02
N LYS A 570 -44.13 -15.41 7.25
CA LYS A 570 -43.08 -14.77 6.43
C LYS A 570 -41.81 -15.63 6.35
N ALA A 571 -41.46 -16.06 5.14
CA ALA A 571 -40.36 -16.98 4.87
C ALA A 571 -39.17 -16.30 4.16
N ASP A 572 -38.67 -15.18 4.69
CA ASP A 572 -37.39 -14.61 4.23
C ASP A 572 -36.24 -14.88 5.21
N LYS A 573 -36.53 -15.06 6.51
CA LYS A 573 -35.47 -15.22 7.53
C LYS A 573 -34.90 -16.64 7.63
N ALA A 574 -35.71 -17.67 7.35
CA ALA A 574 -35.28 -19.06 7.45
C ALA A 574 -34.36 -19.49 6.29
N PHE A 575 -34.41 -18.80 5.14
CA PHE A 575 -33.55 -19.09 4.01
C PHE A 575 -32.18 -18.40 4.17
N ASP A 576 -32.16 -17.20 4.74
CA ASP A 576 -30.93 -16.46 5.04
C ASP A 576 -30.11 -17.09 6.17
N ASP A 577 -30.77 -17.58 7.24
CA ASP A 577 -30.07 -18.28 8.33
C ASP A 577 -29.47 -19.63 7.84
N MET A 578 -30.15 -20.32 6.91
CA MET A 578 -29.68 -21.59 6.32
C MET A 578 -28.51 -21.38 5.32
N SER A 579 -28.47 -20.23 4.64
CA SER A 579 -27.36 -19.80 3.78
C SER A 579 -26.09 -19.48 4.57
N GLN A 580 -26.23 -18.91 5.77
CA GLN A 580 -25.10 -18.65 6.68
C GLN A 580 -24.51 -19.94 7.28
N GLU A 581 -25.33 -20.94 7.61
CA GLU A 581 -24.83 -22.25 8.05
C GLU A 581 -24.08 -22.99 6.94
N LEU A 582 -24.51 -22.84 5.67
CA LEU A 582 -23.83 -23.38 4.49
C LEU A 582 -22.41 -22.80 4.27
N GLN A 583 -22.21 -21.51 4.58
CA GLN A 583 -20.88 -20.87 4.51
C GLN A 583 -19.94 -21.28 5.65
N MET A 584 -20.48 -21.78 6.77
CA MET A 584 -19.67 -22.26 7.89
C MET A 584 -19.15 -23.69 7.65
N PHE A 585 -19.88 -24.51 6.89
CA PHE A 585 -19.50 -25.89 6.56
C PHE A 585 -18.57 -26.04 5.35
N THR A 586 -18.41 -24.99 4.52
CA THR A 586 -17.47 -24.99 3.37
C THR A 586 -16.07 -24.51 3.73
N LYS A 587 -15.86 -24.01 4.95
CA LYS A 587 -14.55 -23.76 5.56
C LYS A 587 -14.13 -24.95 6.39
#